data_AF-A0A7W5VTQ1-F1
#
_entry.id   AF-A0A7W5VTQ1-F1
#
_cell.length_a   1.000
_cell.length_b   1.000
_cell.length_c   1.000
_cell.angle_alpha   90.00
_cell.angle_beta   90.00
_cell.angle_gamma   90.00
#
_symmetry.space_group_name_H-M   'P 1'
#
loop_
_entity.id
_entity.type
_entity.pdbx_description
1 polymer ?
#
loop_
_entity_poly.entity_id
_entity_poly.type
_entity_poly.pdbx_seq_one_letter_code
_entity_poly.pdbx_strand_id
1 'polypeptide(L)'
;MQRRLLLNGDAGSKEMKVPHDVVTASLNARDKSGRIDVRFGADMKTVIVSRRALLSVASPPRATEVRFLQYVDAFCEIAASGLGSKEAGGDVVMITANDVRRWRRAWQSSEMAGIRTAHRSMPPDAASSKRVA
;
A
#
# COMPACT_ATOMS: atom_id res chain seq x y z
N MET A 1 24.43 -36.91 -27.84
CA MET A 1 23.01 -37.34 -27.83
C MET A 1 22.53 -37.31 -26.38
N GLN A 2 22.26 -36.14 -25.79
CA GLN A 2 20.93 -35.54 -25.61
C GLN A 2 19.90 -36.41 -24.86
N ARG A 3 19.49 -35.92 -23.68
CA ARG A 3 18.19 -36.00 -22.95
C ARG A 3 18.49 -35.48 -21.52
N ARG A 4 18.30 -34.22 -21.11
CA ARG A 4 17.19 -33.23 -21.11
C ARG A 4 15.94 -33.64 -20.30
N LEU A 5 15.74 -32.91 -19.19
CA LEU A 5 14.46 -32.48 -18.53
C LEU A 5 13.70 -33.55 -17.71
N LEU A 6 13.20 -33.35 -16.47
CA LEU A 6 12.80 -32.16 -15.69
C LEU A 6 12.97 -32.42 -14.18
N LEU A 7 13.67 -31.52 -13.45
CA LEU A 7 13.40 -31.30 -12.03
C LEU A 7 12.59 -30.00 -11.96
N ASN A 8 11.33 -30.16 -11.57
CA ASN A 8 10.39 -29.07 -11.35
C ASN A 8 10.88 -28.22 -10.17
N GLY A 9 11.61 -27.15 -10.47
CA GLY A 9 11.77 -26.02 -9.58
C GLY A 9 10.80 -24.94 -10.04
N ASP A 10 9.56 -24.98 -9.52
CA ASP A 10 8.66 -23.84 -9.54
C ASP A 10 9.28 -22.74 -8.65
N ALA A 11 10.26 -22.04 -9.22
CA ALA A 11 10.68 -20.75 -8.73
C ALA A 11 9.59 -19.76 -9.13
N GLY A 12 8.41 -19.91 -8.52
CA GLY A 12 7.41 -18.87 -8.46
C GLY A 12 8.09 -17.67 -7.83
N SER A 13 8.43 -16.70 -8.67
CA SER A 13 8.91 -15.38 -8.29
C SER A 13 7.99 -14.85 -7.20
N LYS A 14 8.37 -15.06 -5.93
CA LYS A 14 7.78 -14.40 -4.78
C LYS A 14 8.08 -12.93 -5.00
N GLU A 15 7.13 -12.26 -5.66
CA GLU A 15 7.14 -10.83 -5.83
C GLU A 15 7.37 -10.23 -4.44
N MET A 16 8.54 -9.63 -4.29
CA MET A 16 9.17 -9.32 -3.02
C MET A 16 8.39 -8.17 -2.40
N LYS A 17 7.29 -8.48 -1.69
CA LYS A 17 6.69 -7.54 -0.74
C LYS A 17 7.85 -7.17 0.16
N VAL A 18 8.38 -5.96 0.02
CA VAL A 18 9.50 -5.53 0.83
C VAL A 18 9.07 -5.74 2.29
N PRO A 19 9.72 -6.67 3.01
CA PRO A 19 9.33 -6.98 4.36
C PRO A 19 9.48 -5.69 5.14
N HIS A 20 8.38 -5.24 5.71
CA HIS A 20 8.33 -4.04 6.51
C HIS A 20 7.80 -4.36 7.88
N ASP A 21 8.41 -3.71 8.85
CA ASP A 21 8.03 -3.80 10.25
C ASP A 21 7.55 -2.42 10.70
N VAL A 22 6.28 -2.33 11.10
CA VAL A 22 5.70 -1.08 11.60
C VAL A 22 6.12 -0.92 13.04
N VAL A 23 7.01 0.06 13.29
CA VAL A 23 7.54 0.34 14.63
C VAL A 23 6.51 1.13 15.43
N THR A 24 5.97 2.18 14.82
CA THR A 24 4.92 3.01 15.41
C THR A 24 3.95 3.49 14.33
N ALA A 25 2.69 3.68 14.71
CA ALA A 25 1.69 4.35 13.89
C ALA A 25 0.84 5.23 14.79
N SER A 26 0.73 6.52 14.47
CA SER A 26 -0.12 7.46 15.21
C SER A 26 -0.82 8.45 14.28
N LEU A 27 -2.02 8.90 14.69
CA LEU A 27 -2.74 9.96 14.01
C LEU A 27 -2.61 11.27 14.79
N ASN A 28 -2.13 12.33 14.14
CA ASN A 28 -2.26 13.68 14.66
C ASN A 28 -3.72 14.14 14.53
N ALA A 29 -4.41 14.29 15.65
CA ALA A 29 -5.83 14.65 15.69
C ALA A 29 -6.12 16.07 15.16
N ARG A 30 -5.18 17.01 15.29
CA ARG A 30 -5.33 18.40 14.82
C ARG A 30 -5.28 18.46 13.30
N ASP A 31 -4.23 17.91 12.72
CA ASP A 31 -3.98 17.97 11.27
C ASP A 31 -4.72 16.85 10.52
N LYS A 32 -5.21 15.86 11.26
CA LYS A 32 -5.81 14.61 10.74
C LYS A 32 -4.86 13.93 9.76
N SER A 33 -3.57 13.94 10.07
CA SER A 33 -2.50 13.28 9.32
C SER A 33 -1.96 12.10 10.12
N GLY A 34 -1.59 11.04 9.41
CA GLY A 34 -0.96 9.86 10.00
C GLY A 34 0.56 9.96 9.92
N ARG A 35 1.24 9.43 10.94
CA ARG A 35 2.68 9.19 10.93
C ARG A 35 2.91 7.71 11.19
N ILE A 36 3.71 7.07 10.34
CA ILE A 36 4.12 5.68 10.49
C ILE A 36 5.65 5.66 10.47
N ASP A 37 6.27 5.21 11.56
CA ASP A 37 7.68 4.88 11.53
C ASP A 37 7.79 3.40 11.16
N VAL A 38 8.37 3.12 9.99
CA VAL A 38 8.42 1.79 9.39
C VAL A 38 9.85 1.43 9.05
N ARG A 39 10.23 0.18 9.32
CA ARG A 39 11.53 -0.38 8.97
C ARG A 39 11.41 -1.21 7.70
N PHE A 40 12.15 -0.85 6.67
CA PHE A 40 12.30 -1.62 5.43
C PHE A 40 13.69 -2.27 5.41
N GLY A 41 13.79 -3.53 5.83
CA GLY A 41 15.09 -4.18 6.01
C GLY A 41 15.93 -3.47 7.08
N ALA A 42 17.08 -2.91 6.71
CA ALA A 42 17.94 -2.15 7.62
C ALA A 42 17.55 -0.66 7.74
N ASP A 43 16.76 -0.13 6.81
CA ASP A 43 16.43 1.29 6.75
C ASP A 43 15.19 1.61 7.58
N MET A 44 15.25 2.65 8.39
CA MET A 44 14.08 3.24 9.04
C MET A 44 13.55 4.41 8.21
N LYS A 45 12.25 4.42 7.93
CA LYS A 45 11.60 5.49 7.17
C LYS A 45 10.39 6.01 7.93
N THR A 46 10.15 7.31 7.84
CA THR A 46 8.95 7.96 8.32
C THR A 46 7.99 8.16 7.17
N VAL A 47 6.81 7.55 7.22
CA VAL A 47 5.73 7.76 6.26
C VAL A 47 4.74 8.77 6.84
N ILE A 48 4.58 9.90 6.17
CA ILE A 48 3.60 10.93 6.53
C ILE A 48 2.39 10.81 5.60
N VAL A 49 1.25 10.44 6.17
CA VAL A 49 -0.01 10.28 5.47
C VAL A 49 -0.84 11.55 5.63
N SER A 50 -1.03 12.29 4.54
CA SER A 50 -1.86 13.50 4.56
C SER A 50 -3.33 13.18 4.89
N ARG A 51 -4.05 14.15 5.46
CA ARG A 51 -5.51 14.04 5.67
C ARG A 51 -6.25 13.62 4.41
N ARG A 52 -5.88 14.20 3.25
CA ARG A 52 -6.53 13.89 1.98
C ARG A 52 -6.27 12.46 1.52
N ALA A 53 -5.10 11.89 1.83
CA ALA A 53 -4.79 10.48 1.58
C ALA A 53 -5.73 9.56 2.39
N LEU A 54 -5.90 9.84 3.69
CA LEU A 54 -6.83 9.10 4.55
C LEU A 54 -8.27 9.15 4.02
N LEU A 55 -8.74 10.33 3.60
CA LEU A 55 -10.08 10.47 3.02
C LEU A 55 -10.23 9.73 1.67
N SER A 56 -9.14 9.47 0.95
CA SER A 56 -9.17 8.87 -0.39
C SER A 56 -8.98 7.36 -0.40
N VAL A 57 -8.53 6.78 0.72
CA VAL A 57 -8.17 5.35 0.80
C VAL A 57 -9.38 4.44 0.65
N ALA A 58 -10.53 4.86 1.15
CA ALA A 58 -11.74 4.05 1.23
C ALA A 58 -13.01 4.90 1.32
N SER A 59 -14.18 4.29 1.13
CA SER A 59 -15.48 4.96 1.07
C SER A 59 -16.44 4.37 2.11
N PRO A 60 -16.87 5.11 3.14
CA PRO A 60 -16.93 6.57 3.17
C PRO A 60 -15.59 7.24 3.53
N PRO A 61 -15.38 8.51 3.11
CA PRO A 61 -14.15 9.23 3.38
C PRO A 61 -14.04 9.59 4.87
N ARG A 62 -13.23 8.86 5.63
CA ARG A 62 -13.00 9.12 7.07
C ARG A 62 -11.52 9.31 7.37
N ALA A 63 -11.20 10.38 8.10
CA ALA A 63 -9.85 10.65 8.62
C ALA A 63 -9.84 10.46 10.14
N THR A 64 -10.10 9.23 10.57
CA THR A 64 -10.10 8.80 11.98
C THR A 64 -8.94 7.87 12.23
N GLU A 65 -8.53 7.73 13.49
CA GLU A 65 -7.41 6.87 13.87
C GLU A 65 -7.70 5.40 13.54
N VAL A 66 -8.93 4.95 13.80
CA VAL A 66 -9.38 3.60 13.40
C VAL A 66 -9.19 3.37 11.91
N ARG A 67 -9.55 4.32 11.05
CA ARG A 67 -9.36 4.18 9.58
C ARG A 67 -7.88 4.25 9.20
N PHE A 68 -7.08 5.07 9.88
CA PHE A 68 -5.64 5.09 9.64
C PHE A 68 -5.00 3.74 9.97
N LEU A 69 -5.23 3.19 11.18
CA LEU A 69 -4.67 1.91 11.62
C LEU A 69 -5.11 0.74 10.74
N GLN A 70 -6.36 0.72 10.28
CA GLN A 70 -6.86 -0.29 9.35
C GLN A 70 -6.10 -0.34 8.00
N TYR A 71 -5.49 0.77 7.58
CA TYR A 71 -4.85 0.90 6.27
C TYR A 71 -3.35 1.18 6.36
N VAL A 72 -2.72 0.97 7.53
CA VAL A 72 -1.27 1.15 7.72
C VAL A 72 -0.47 0.37 6.68
N ASP A 73 -0.77 -0.91 6.48
CA ASP A 73 -0.08 -1.75 5.50
C ASP A 73 -0.18 -1.21 4.07
N ALA A 74 -1.35 -0.67 3.69
CA ALA A 74 -1.55 -0.09 2.38
C ALA A 74 -0.70 1.17 2.19
N PHE A 75 -0.58 2.01 3.24
CA PHE A 75 0.31 3.17 3.20
C PHE A 75 1.78 2.76 3.13
N CYS A 76 2.20 1.71 3.85
CA CYS A 76 3.55 1.16 3.74
C CYS A 76 3.84 0.62 2.33
N GLU A 77 2.86 -0.03 1.68
CA GLU A 77 2.98 -0.49 0.29
C GLU A 77 3.11 0.68 -0.71
N ILE A 78 2.33 1.74 -0.53
CA ILE A 78 2.45 2.97 -1.34
C ILE A 78 3.84 3.59 -1.17
N ALA A 79 4.37 3.64 0.06
CA ALA A 79 5.72 4.13 0.31
C ALA A 79 6.79 3.24 -0.34
N ALA A 80 6.63 1.92 -0.25
CA ALA A 80 7.53 0.93 -0.85
C ALA A 80 7.55 0.98 -2.38
N SER A 81 6.39 1.20 -3.02
CA SER A 81 6.27 1.29 -4.48
C SER A 81 6.92 2.54 -5.08
N GLY A 82 7.42 3.46 -4.24
CA GLY A 82 8.01 4.73 -4.70
C GLY A 82 6.97 5.70 -5.25
N LEU A 83 5.68 5.45 -5.03
CA LEU A 83 4.60 6.36 -5.42
C LEU A 83 4.54 7.60 -4.53
N GLY A 84 5.07 7.54 -3.31
CA GLY A 84 5.15 8.69 -2.42
C GLY A 84 6.23 9.70 -2.86
N SER A 85 5.99 10.97 -2.57
CA SER A 85 7.02 12.00 -2.76
C SER A 85 8.05 11.88 -1.63
N LYS A 86 9.34 11.77 -1.99
CA LYS A 86 10.45 11.73 -1.04
C LYS A 86 10.91 13.13 -0.73
N GLU A 87 11.05 13.48 0.54
CA GLU A 87 11.71 14.73 0.93
C GLU A 87 13.23 14.62 0.77
N ALA A 88 13.89 15.78 0.66
CA ALA A 88 15.35 15.86 0.58
C ALA A 88 15.97 15.25 1.84
N GLY A 89 16.54 14.05 1.69
CA GLY A 89 17.03 13.23 2.81
C GLY A 89 16.62 11.76 2.72
N GLY A 90 15.61 11.40 1.93
CA GLY A 90 15.27 10.01 1.60
C GLY A 90 14.57 9.19 2.69
N ASP A 91 14.63 9.65 3.94
CA ASP A 91 14.06 8.96 5.11
C ASP A 91 12.60 9.31 5.39
N VAL A 92 12.10 10.41 4.81
CA VAL A 92 10.69 10.83 4.93
C VAL A 92 9.97 10.66 3.60
N VAL A 93 8.85 9.95 3.62
CA VAL A 93 7.97 9.71 2.47
C VAL A 93 6.61 10.33 2.74
N MET A 94 6.22 11.31 1.94
CA MET A 94 4.88 11.90 2.02
C MET A 94 3.91 11.16 1.09
N ILE A 95 2.80 10.69 1.66
CA ILE A 95 1.69 10.08 0.94
C ILE A 95 0.54 11.08 0.82
N THR A 96 0.23 11.39 -0.43
CA THR A 96 -0.86 12.28 -0.81
C THR A 96 -2.07 11.49 -1.32
N ALA A 97 -3.19 12.19 -1.47
CA ALA A 97 -4.36 11.61 -2.11
C ALA A 97 -4.11 11.15 -3.56
N ASN A 98 -3.14 11.75 -4.25
CA ASN A 98 -2.80 11.36 -5.61
C ASN A 98 -2.16 9.97 -5.64
N ASP A 99 -1.27 9.70 -4.68
CA ASP A 99 -0.53 8.45 -4.58
C ASP A 99 -1.48 7.30 -4.23
N VAL A 100 -2.41 7.55 -3.30
CA VAL A 100 -3.51 6.62 -2.97
C VAL A 100 -4.39 6.34 -4.19
N ARG A 101 -4.77 7.36 -4.98
CA ARG A 101 -5.58 7.14 -6.20
C ARG A 101 -4.82 6.35 -7.27
N ARG A 102 -3.53 6.63 -7.46
CA ARG A 102 -2.67 5.88 -8.39
C ARG A 102 -2.56 4.42 -7.97
N TRP A 103 -2.32 4.17 -6.68
CA TRP A 103 -2.32 2.83 -6.10
C TRP A 103 -3.65 2.13 -6.35
N ARG A 104 -4.79 2.74 -5.99
CA ARG A 104 -6.12 2.16 -6.26
C ARG A 104 -6.39 1.85 -7.74
N ARG A 105 -5.88 2.67 -8.67
CA ARG A 105 -6.00 2.41 -10.11
C ARG A 105 -5.11 1.25 -10.57
N ALA A 106 -3.87 1.20 -10.10
CA ALA A 106 -2.96 0.09 -10.40
C ALA A 106 -3.52 -1.25 -9.92
N TRP A 107 -4.21 -1.25 -8.79
CA TRP A 107 -4.95 -2.40 -8.28
C TRP A 107 -6.12 -2.81 -9.16
N GLN A 108 -7.01 -1.87 -9.50
CA GLN A 108 -8.15 -2.17 -10.38
C GLN A 108 -7.71 -2.62 -11.78
N SER A 109 -6.63 -2.04 -12.32
CA SER A 109 -6.04 -2.45 -13.60
C SER A 109 -5.49 -3.89 -13.53
N SER A 110 -4.89 -4.27 -12.40
CA SER A 110 -4.41 -5.63 -12.15
C SER A 110 -5.55 -6.64 -11.95
N GLU A 111 -6.65 -6.23 -11.32
CA GLU A 111 -7.86 -7.05 -11.15
C GLU A 111 -8.60 -7.29 -12.48
N MET A 112 -8.69 -6.27 -13.34
CA MET A 112 -9.34 -6.36 -14.65
C MET A 112 -8.54 -7.16 -15.69
N ALA A 113 -7.23 -7.36 -15.46
CA ALA A 113 -6.34 -8.11 -16.35
C ALA A 113 -6.35 -9.64 -16.14
N GLY A 114 -7.20 -10.17 -15.24
CA GLY A 114 -7.40 -11.62 -15.10
C GLY A 114 -6.19 -12.41 -14.58
N ILE A 115 -5.20 -11.76 -13.95
CA ILE A 115 -4.08 -12.46 -13.32
C ILE A 115 -4.31 -12.51 -11.81
N ARG A 116 -4.54 -13.73 -11.32
CA ARG A 116 -4.78 -14.09 -9.92
C ARG A 116 -3.75 -13.42 -9.01
N THR A 117 -4.22 -12.68 -8.01
CA THR A 117 -3.48 -12.56 -6.73
C THR A 117 -4.46 -12.46 -5.58
N ALA A 118 -4.98 -13.63 -5.17
CA ALA A 118 -5.87 -13.80 -4.01
C ALA A 118 -5.17 -13.53 -2.64
N HIS A 119 -4.09 -12.74 -2.62
CA HIS A 119 -3.29 -12.51 -1.41
C HIS A 119 -2.76 -11.07 -1.30
N ARG A 120 -3.35 -10.15 -2.08
CA ARG A 120 -3.08 -8.73 -1.96
C ARG A 120 -4.08 -8.22 -0.90
N SER A 121 -3.61 -7.71 0.24
CA SER A 121 -4.47 -7.22 1.32
C SER A 121 -5.48 -6.23 0.75
N MET A 122 -6.70 -6.70 0.56
CA MET A 122 -7.79 -6.01 -0.10
C MET A 122 -8.09 -4.71 0.67
N PRO A 123 -8.37 -3.56 0.02
CA PRO A 123 -9.06 -2.50 0.73
C PRO A 123 -10.47 -3.03 1.11
N PRO A 124 -10.84 -3.13 2.40
CA PRO A 124 -12.13 -3.72 2.85
C PRO A 124 -13.40 -2.95 2.41
N ASP A 125 -13.31 -2.06 1.42
CA ASP A 125 -14.37 -1.13 1.04
C ASP A 125 -14.67 -1.08 -0.47
N ALA A 126 -14.01 -1.94 -1.27
CA ALA A 126 -14.25 -1.98 -2.73
C ALA A 126 -15.56 -2.71 -3.12
N ALA A 127 -16.26 -3.35 -2.17
CA ALA A 127 -17.47 -4.13 -2.45
C ALA A 127 -18.75 -3.30 -2.64
N SER A 128 -18.72 -1.96 -2.49
CA SER A 128 -19.91 -1.13 -2.65
C SER A 128 -19.75 -0.06 -3.72
N SER A 129 -19.73 -0.49 -4.98
CA SER A 129 -20.29 0.33 -6.05
C SER A 129 -21.33 -0.53 -6.77
N LYS A 130 -22.54 -0.58 -6.20
CA LYS A 130 -23.71 -1.08 -6.90
C LYS A 130 -23.85 -0.29 -8.18
N ARG A 131 -23.82 -1.00 -9.32
CA ARG A 131 -24.44 -0.51 -10.54
C ARG A 131 -25.88 -0.14 -10.19
N VAL A 132 -26.26 1.10 -10.43
CA VAL A 132 -27.66 1.49 -10.55
C VAL A 132 -27.80 2.14 -11.92
N ALA A 133 -28.65 1.47 -12.70
CA ALA A 133 -29.29 1.78 -13.99
C ALA A 133 -28.50 2.64 -14.99
#